data_AF-A0A933CY08-F1
#
_entry.id   AF-A0A933CY08-F1
#
_cell.length_a   1.000
_cell.length_b   1.000
_cell.length_c   1.000
_cell.angle_alpha   90.00
_cell.angle_beta   90.00
_cell.angle_gamma   90.00
#
_symmetry.space_group_name_H-M   'P 1'
#
loop_
_entity.id
_entity.type
_entity.pdbx_description
1 polymer ?
#
loop_
_entity_poly.entity_id
_entity_poly.type
_entity_poly.pdbx_seq_one_letter_code
_entity_poly.pdbx_strand_id
1 'polypeptide(L)' 'MNQEVGKPFPDLELLNHEGHPVKLSDVAGKFPLIAVFYRGYW' A
#
# COMPACT_ATOMS: atom_id res chain seq x y z
N MET A 1 15.35 0.76 0.62
CA MET A 1 15.22 1.48 -0.67
C MET A 1 14.43 2.74 -0.37
N ASN A 2 15.01 3.92 -0.56
CA ASN A 2 14.29 5.17 -0.29
C ASN A 2 13.25 5.40 -1.39
N GLN A 3 12.04 5.79 -1.00
CA GLN A 3 11.00 6.20 -1.95
C GLN A 3 11.27 7.63 -2.39
N GLU A 4 11.14 7.90 -3.68
CA GLU A 4 11.38 9.20 -4.30
C GLU A 4 10.16 9.64 -5.12
N VAL A 5 9.92 10.94 -5.21
CA VAL A 5 8.80 11.49 -5.98
C VAL A 5 8.96 11.14 -7.47
N GLY A 6 7.87 10.68 -8.09
CA GLY A 6 7.83 10.31 -9.51
C GLY A 6 8.41 8.93 -9.83
N LYS A 7 8.95 8.20 -8.85
CA LYS A 7 9.33 6.79 -9.01
C LYS A 7 8.14 5.86 -8.73
N PRO A 8 8.10 4.67 -9.37
CA PRO A 8 7.11 3.66 -9.03
C PRO A 8 7.20 3.28 -7.55
N PHE A 9 6.05 3.24 -6.89
CA PHE A 9 5.95 2.69 -5.55
C PHE A 9 6.07 1.16 -5.62
N PRO A 10 6.77 0.48 -4.70
CA PRO A 10 6.93 -0.98 -4.73
C PRO A 10 5.58 -1.66 -4.55
N ASP A 11 5.37 -2.76 -5.28
CA ASP A 11 4.21 -3.61 -5.02
C ASP A 11 4.45 -4.39 -3.73
N LEU A 12 3.48 -4.33 -2.83
CA LEU A 12 3.54 -4.92 -1.49
C LEU A 12 2.36 -5.85 -1.31
N GLU A 13 2.61 -7.00 -0.69
CA GLU A 13 1.58 -7.93 -0.26
C GLU A 13 1.43 -7.83 1.25
N LEU A 14 0.23 -7.46 1.70
CA LEU A 14 -0.09 -7.24 3.11
C LEU A 14 -1.41 -7.91 3.46
N LEU A 15 -1.61 -8.23 4.73
CA LEU A 15 -2.91 -8.65 5.22
C LEU A 15 -3.83 -7.43 5.35
N ASN A 16 -5.06 -7.54 4.85
CA ASN A 16 -6.10 -6.57 5.13
C ASN A 16 -6.68 -6.78 6.54
N HIS A 17 -7.67 -5.95 6.91
CA HIS A 17 -8.30 -6.00 8.23
C HIS A 17 -9.08 -7.30 8.53
N GLU A 18 -9.36 -8.12 7.51
CA GLU A 18 -10.00 -9.43 7.63
C GLU A 18 -8.96 -10.57 7.69
N GLY A 19 -7.67 -10.26 7.56
CA GLY A 19 -6.60 -11.26 7.48
C GLY A 19 -6.41 -11.86 6.08
N HIS A 20 -7.02 -11.29 5.04
CA HIS A 20 -6.82 -11.73 3.66
C HIS A 20 -5.58 -11.06 3.05
N PRO A 21 -4.72 -11.81 2.33
CA PRO A 21 -3.63 -11.22 1.56
C PRO A 21 -4.16 -10.32 0.44
N VAL A 22 -3.61 -9.11 0.33
CA VAL A 22 -3.94 -8.14 -0.71
C VAL A 22 -2.65 -7.54 -1.25
N LYS A 23 -2.54 -7.44 -2.58
CA LYS A 23 -1.46 -6.68 -3.22
C LYS A 23 -1.87 -5.23 -3.43
N LEU A 24 -0.91 -4.32 -3.28
CA LEU A 24 -1.15 -2.89 -3.50
C LEU A 24 -1.61 -2.61 -4.94
N SER A 25 -1.05 -3.34 -5.91
CA SER A 25 -1.40 -3.26 -7.33
C SER A 25 -2.86 -3.63 -7.63
N ASP A 26 -3.46 -4.55 -6.87
CA ASP A 26 -4.88 -4.94 -7.02
C ASP A 26 -5.82 -3.77 -6.68
N VAL A 27 -5.38 -2.86 -5.81
CA VAL A 27 -6.15 -1.69 -5.34
C VAL A 27 -5.86 -0.44 -6.18
N ALA A 28 -4.60 -0.26 -6.61
CA ALA A 28 -4.13 0.92 -7.34
C ALA A 28 -4.60 0.98 -8.81
N GLY A 29 -5.14 -0.11 -9.37
CA GLY A 29 -5.47 -0.21 -10.80
C GLY A 29 -6.70 0.58 -11.27
N LYS A 30 -7.55 1.08 -10.37
CA LYS A 30 -8.82 1.76 -10.75
C LYS A 30 -8.88 3.25 -10.41
N PHE A 31 -8.19 3.68 -9.36
CA PHE A 31 -8.23 5.05 -8.85
C PHE A 31 -6.88 5.43 -8.24
N PRO A 32 -6.56 6.74 -8.11
CA PRO A 32 -5.40 7.18 -7.35
C PRO A 32 -5.43 6.60 -5.93
N LEU A 33 -4.33 5.94 -5.55
CA LEU A 33 -4.17 5.32 -4.24
C LEU A 33 -3.37 6.24 -3.32
N ILE A 34 -3.87 6.44 -2.10
CA ILE A 34 -3.13 7.10 -1.01
C ILE A 34 -2.85 6.03 0.06
N ALA A 35 -1.57 5.77 0.31
CA ALA A 35 -1.13 4.88 1.39
C ALA A 35 -0.70 5.70 2.61
N VAL A 36 -1.31 5.42 3.77
CA VAL A 36 -1.01 6.10 5.03
C VAL A 36 -0.28 5.14 5.96
N PHE A 37 0.99 5.42 6.23
CA PHE A 37 1.79 4.69 7.22
C PHE A 37 1.61 5.35 8.58
N TYR A 38 1.16 4.58 9.56
CA TYR A 38 0.97 5.02 10.94
C TYR A 38 1.40 3.93 11.90
N ARG A 39 1.81 4.30 13.11
CA ARG A 39 2.39 3.38 14.11
C ARG A 39 1.35 2.53 14.86
N GLY A 40 0.07 2.63 14.51
CA GLY A 40 -1.03 2.01 15.25
C GLY A 40 -1.69 2.94 16.27
N TYR A 41 -2.85 2.49 16.77
CA TYR A 41 -3.65 3.09 17.84
C TYR A 41 -2.96 2.92 19.20
N TRP A 42 -3.26 3.81 20.15
CA TRP A 42 -2.69 3.83 21.51
C TRP A 42 -2.94 2.53 22.29
#